data_AF-A0A9E1MYK6-F1
#
_entry.id   AF-A0A9E1MYK6-F1
#
_cell.length_a   1.000
_cell.length_b   1.000
_cell.length_c   1.000
_cell.angle_alpha   90.00
_cell.angle_beta   90.00
_cell.angle_gamma   90.00
#
_symmetry.space_group_name_H-M   'P 1'
#
loop_
_entity.id
_entity.type
_entity.pdbx_description
1 polymer ?
#
loop_
_entity_poly.entity_id
_entity_poly.type
_entity_poly.pdbx_seq_one_letter_code
_entity_poly.pdbx_strand_id
1 'polypeptide(L)'
;LFAGGDVVTGPNTVVDAIAAGKKAAVMIHRYLSGEELQQPGDGARPSLIPVPGPEKTTGMGCPKRPAIPHLAASERRSTYAEVEQVIDEEVARSEASRCLRCDLEFSSGGPSSGGRG
;
A
#
# COMPACT_ATOMS: atom_id res chain seq x y z
N LEU A 1 -11.66 9.47 29.28
CA LEU A 1 -10.94 8.18 29.19
C LEU A 1 -10.45 8.03 27.76
N PHE A 2 -9.17 7.71 27.55
CA PHE A 2 -8.58 7.50 26.22
C PHE A 2 -8.05 6.07 26.13
N ALA A 3 -8.32 5.39 25.02
CA ALA A 3 -7.85 4.03 24.76
C ALA A 3 -7.71 3.80 23.25
N GLY A 4 -6.87 2.85 22.84
CA GLY A 4 -6.68 2.47 21.44
C GLY A 4 -6.03 1.09 21.30
N GLY A 5 -6.08 0.53 20.09
CA GLY A 5 -5.58 -0.82 19.79
C GLY A 5 -6.53 -1.93 20.23
N ASP A 6 -5.99 -3.15 20.33
CA ASP A 6 -6.78 -4.38 20.54
C ASP A 6 -7.62 -4.39 21.82
N VAL A 7 -7.22 -3.63 22.84
CA VAL A 7 -8.03 -3.46 24.07
C VAL A 7 -9.38 -2.79 23.80
N VAL A 8 -9.51 -2.06 22.69
CA VAL A 8 -10.74 -1.37 22.27
C VAL A 8 -11.47 -2.14 21.18
N THR A 9 -10.74 -2.64 20.17
CA THR A 9 -11.34 -3.22 18.96
C THR A 9 -11.37 -4.75 18.93
N GLY A 10 -10.68 -5.41 19.86
CA GLY A 10 -10.29 -6.81 19.71
C GLY A 10 -9.11 -6.97 18.73
N PRO A 11 -8.65 -8.22 18.50
CA PRO A 11 -7.50 -8.51 17.62
C PRO A 11 -7.69 -7.89 16.23
N ASN A 12 -6.73 -7.10 15.79
CA ASN A 12 -6.79 -6.44 14.48
C ASN A 12 -5.41 -6.34 13.81
N THR A 13 -5.33 -5.70 12.65
CA THR A 13 -4.05 -5.48 11.97
C THR A 13 -3.16 -4.51 12.76
N VAL A 14 -1.84 -4.67 12.63
CA VAL A 14 -0.85 -3.74 13.20
C VAL A 14 -1.10 -2.30 12.72
N VAL A 15 -1.55 -2.14 11.47
CA VAL A 15 -1.86 -0.83 10.88
C VAL A 15 -3.03 -0.17 11.63
N ASP A 16 -4.07 -0.93 11.95
CA ASP A 16 -5.23 -0.42 12.69
C ASP A 16 -4.88 -0.07 14.14
N ALA A 17 -4.05 -0.89 14.79
CA ALA A 17 -3.55 -0.59 16.12
C ALA A 17 -2.74 0.73 16.15
N ILE A 18 -1.87 0.94 15.16
CA ILE A 18 -1.12 2.20 15.00
C ILE A 18 -2.07 3.38 14.73
N ALA A 19 -3.07 3.20 13.87
CA ALA A 19 -4.05 4.23 13.56
C ALA A 19 -4.85 4.65 14.81
N ALA A 20 -5.31 3.68 15.60
CA ALA A 20 -6.00 3.93 16.86
C ALA A 20 -5.10 4.67 17.87
N GLY A 21 -3.83 4.28 17.98
CA GLY A 21 -2.84 4.98 18.81
C GLY A 21 -2.65 6.44 18.42
N LYS A 22 -2.56 6.73 17.11
CA LYS A 22 -2.47 8.11 16.60
C LYS A 22 -3.72 8.93 16.95
N LYS A 23 -4.93 8.37 16.77
CA LYS A 23 -6.19 9.04 17.13
C LYS A 23 -6.22 9.34 18.64
N ALA A 24 -5.87 8.39 19.49
CA ALA A 24 -5.81 8.59 20.94
C ALA A 24 -4.82 9.68 21.35
N ALA A 25 -3.62 9.71 20.76
CA ALA A 25 -2.61 10.73 21.04
C ALA A 25 -3.09 12.16 20.69
N VAL A 26 -3.75 12.33 19.54
CA VAL A 26 -4.34 13.62 19.14
C VAL A 26 -5.41 14.06 20.13
N MET A 27 -6.28 13.14 20.57
CA MET A 27 -7.34 13.46 21.53
C MET A 27 -6.80 13.82 22.92
N ILE A 28 -5.75 13.13 23.37
CA ILE A 28 -5.06 13.48 24.62
C ILE A 28 -4.47 14.88 24.52
N HIS A 29 -3.82 15.22 23.41
CA HIS A 29 -3.27 16.55 23.19
C HIS A 29 -4.37 17.63 23.22
N ARG A 30 -5.46 17.45 22.47
CA ARG A 30 -6.60 18.40 22.45
C ARG A 30 -7.19 18.63 23.83
N TYR A 31 -7.35 17.55 24.59
CA TYR A 31 -7.84 17.61 25.96
C TYR A 31 -6.93 18.45 26.88
N LEU A 32 -5.62 18.25 26.79
CA LEU A 32 -4.65 18.99 27.58
C LEU A 32 -4.53 20.46 27.14
N SER A 33 -4.71 20.74 25.85
CA SER A 33 -4.64 22.09 25.27
C SER A 33 -5.93 22.90 25.41
N GLY A 34 -7.02 22.31 25.93
CA GLY A 34 -8.34 22.97 25.98
C GLY A 34 -8.98 23.18 24.60
N GLU A 35 -8.53 22.43 23.60
CA GLU A 35 -9.11 22.45 22.25
C GLU A 35 -10.38 21.60 22.18
N GLU A 36 -11.18 21.84 21.13
CA GLU A 36 -12.38 21.04 20.88
C GLU A 36 -12.03 19.55 20.68
N LEU A 37 -12.74 18.67 21.38
CA LEU A 37 -12.53 17.23 21.36
C LEU A 37 -13.19 16.56 20.14
N GLN A 38 -12.88 17.07 18.96
CA GLN A 38 -13.33 16.47 17.71
C GLN A 38 -12.38 15.34 17.29
N GLN A 39 -12.89 14.21 16.81
CA GLN A 39 -12.03 13.16 16.28
C GLN A 39 -11.36 13.62 14.98
N PRO A 40 -10.06 13.37 14.78
CA PRO A 40 -9.43 13.61 13.49
C PRO A 40 -10.10 12.74 12.42
N GLY A 41 -10.43 13.35 11.28
CA GLY A 41 -10.97 12.64 10.13
C GLY A 41 -10.00 11.59 9.59
N ASP A 42 -10.51 10.68 8.77
CA ASP A 42 -9.63 9.73 8.10
C ASP A 42 -8.69 10.50 7.15
N GLY A 43 -7.40 10.17 7.21
CA GLY A 43 -6.37 10.86 6.44
C GLY A 43 -6.72 10.90 4.95
N ALA A 44 -6.44 12.03 4.30
CA ALA A 44 -6.64 12.15 2.87
C ALA A 44 -5.87 11.03 2.16
N ARG A 45 -6.55 10.31 1.27
CA ARG A 45 -5.85 9.41 0.34
C ARG A 45 -4.86 10.27 -0.46
N PRO A 46 -3.62 9.79 -0.65
CA PRO A 46 -2.67 10.49 -1.50
C PRO A 46 -3.33 10.79 -2.85
N SER A 47 -3.18 12.03 -3.32
CA SER A 47 -3.55 12.36 -4.70
C SER A 47 -2.74 11.45 -5.62
N LEU A 48 -3.43 10.61 -6.39
CA LEU A 48 -2.77 9.79 -7.39
C LEU A 48 -2.36 10.72 -8.54
N ILE A 49 -1.06 10.88 -8.74
CA ILE A 49 -0.55 11.54 -9.93
C ILE A 49 -0.80 10.57 -11.09
N PRO A 50 -1.59 10.95 -12.11
CA PRO A 50 -1.81 10.10 -13.27
C PRO A 50 -0.47 9.83 -13.94
N VAL A 51 -0.06 8.57 -13.98
CA VAL A 51 1.14 8.16 -14.72
C VAL A 51 0.73 7.92 -16.17
N PRO A 52 1.33 8.63 -17.16
CA PRO A 52 1.15 8.31 -18.56
C PRO A 52 1.61 6.87 -18.79
N GLY A 53 0.72 6.03 -19.30
CA GLY A 53 1.00 4.63 -19.54
C GLY A 53 0.14 4.13 -20.69
N PRO A 54 0.55 3.04 -21.36
CA PRO A 54 -0.21 2.48 -22.48
C PRO A 54 -1.66 2.19 -22.04
N GLU A 55 -2.60 2.37 -22.98
CA GLU A 55 -3.98 1.92 -22.81
C GLU A 55 -4.01 0.42 -22.50
N LYS A 56 -5.07 -0.06 -21.84
CA LYS A 56 -5.24 -1.47 -21.51
C LYS A 56 -4.95 -2.31 -22.76
N THR A 57 -3.86 -3.06 -22.77
CA THR A 57 -3.57 -4.04 -23.80
C THR A 57 -4.55 -5.21 -23.59
N THR A 58 -5.75 -5.06 -24.15
CA THR A 58 -6.75 -6.12 -24.20
C THR A 58 -6.22 -7.26 -25.06
N GLY A 59 -5.58 -8.21 -24.39
CA GLY A 59 -5.24 -9.52 -24.95
C GLY A 59 -3.80 -9.65 -25.41
N MET A 60 -3.01 -10.42 -24.65
CA MET A 60 -2.15 -11.47 -25.20
C MET A 60 -1.62 -12.37 -24.06
N GLY A 61 -2.42 -13.35 -23.64
CA GLY A 61 -2.05 -14.34 -22.62
C GLY A 61 -1.81 -13.77 -21.22
N CYS A 62 -1.80 -14.63 -20.21
CA CYS A 62 -1.13 -14.30 -18.94
C CYS A 62 0.31 -14.79 -19.09
N PRO A 63 1.26 -13.99 -19.62
CA PRO A 63 2.65 -14.39 -19.62
C PRO A 63 3.04 -14.72 -18.18
N LYS A 64 3.69 -15.87 -18.00
CA LYS A 64 4.09 -16.34 -16.68
C LYS A 64 4.95 -15.27 -16.00
N ARG A 65 4.81 -15.14 -14.67
CA ARG A 65 5.69 -14.25 -13.88
C ARG A 65 7.15 -14.59 -14.19
N PRO A 66 7.99 -13.59 -14.55
CA PRO A 66 9.41 -13.83 -14.74
C PRO A 66 9.99 -14.35 -13.42
N ALA A 67 10.90 -15.30 -13.52
CA ALA A 67 11.63 -15.76 -12.35
C ALA A 67 12.63 -14.67 -11.95
N ILE A 68 12.55 -14.21 -10.70
CA ILE A 68 13.57 -13.32 -10.14
C ILE A 68 14.83 -14.18 -9.89
N PRO A 69 16.01 -13.79 -10.40
CA PRO A 69 17.24 -14.49 -10.04
C PRO A 69 17.51 -14.24 -8.55
N HIS A 70 18.02 -15.25 -7.86
CA HIS A 70 18.36 -15.10 -6.46
C HIS A 70 19.75 -15.67 -6.19
N LEU A 71 20.43 -15.13 -5.18
CA LEU A 71 21.71 -15.64 -4.69
C LEU A 71 21.60 -17.12 -4.27
N ALA A 72 22.64 -17.95 -4.26
CA ALA A 72 22.46 -19.34 -3.81
C ALA A 72 22.14 -19.40 -2.30
N ALA A 73 21.30 -20.35 -1.89
CA ALA A 73 20.90 -20.48 -0.48
C ALA A 73 22.09 -20.69 0.47
N SER A 74 23.16 -21.34 0.00
CA SER A 74 24.42 -21.50 0.73
C SER A 74 25.13 -20.18 1.02
N GLU A 75 25.09 -19.24 0.07
CA GLU A 75 25.81 -17.97 0.13
C GLU A 75 25.03 -16.89 0.89
N ARG A 76 23.69 -16.93 0.85
CA ARG A 76 22.82 -16.00 1.59
C ARG A 76 22.95 -16.12 3.11
N ARG A 77 23.48 -17.24 3.61
CA ARG A 77 23.59 -17.49 5.06
C ARG A 77 24.76 -16.78 5.73
N SER A 78 25.74 -16.38 4.94
CA SER A 78 27.04 -15.88 5.43
C SER A 78 27.35 -14.48 4.91
N THR A 79 26.41 -13.83 4.24
CA THR A 79 26.59 -12.52 3.62
C THR A 79 25.39 -11.62 3.90
N TYR A 80 25.61 -10.31 3.82
CA TYR A 80 24.55 -9.30 3.81
C TYR A 80 24.24 -8.82 2.39
N ALA A 81 24.67 -9.57 1.37
CA ALA A 81 24.40 -9.25 -0.01
C ALA A 81 22.91 -9.40 -0.32
N GLU A 82 22.42 -8.62 -1.28
CA GLU A 82 21.01 -8.67 -1.68
C GLU A 82 20.64 -10.09 -2.16
N VAL A 83 19.53 -10.59 -1.67
CA VAL A 83 19.10 -11.97 -1.94
C VAL A 83 18.41 -12.06 -3.30
N GLU A 84 17.45 -11.17 -3.54
CA GLU A 84 16.77 -11.01 -4.82
C GLU A 84 17.64 -10.16 -5.74
N GLN A 85 17.89 -10.64 -6.94
CA GLN A 85 18.72 -9.95 -7.91
C GLN A 85 17.85 -9.26 -8.96
N VAL A 86 18.44 -8.31 -9.67
CA VAL A 86 17.75 -7.50 -10.67
C VAL A 86 17.45 -8.34 -11.92
N ILE A 87 16.27 -8.12 -12.51
CA ILE A 87 15.89 -8.66 -13.82
C ILE A 87 16.37 -7.74 -14.94
N ASP A 88 16.59 -8.31 -16.13
CA ASP A 88 16.98 -7.52 -17.30
C ASP A 88 15.91 -6.49 -17.69
N GLU A 89 16.33 -5.39 -18.30
CA GLU A 89 15.45 -4.28 -18.69
C GLU A 89 14.31 -4.73 -19.61
N GLU A 90 14.58 -5.62 -20.55
CA GLU A 90 13.56 -6.17 -21.45
C GLU A 90 12.49 -6.95 -20.69
N VAL A 91 12.92 -7.78 -19.73
CA VAL A 91 12.04 -8.56 -18.86
C VAL A 91 11.24 -7.62 -17.96
N ALA A 92 11.85 -6.55 -17.44
CA ALA A 92 11.18 -5.54 -16.65
C ALA A 92 10.09 -4.81 -17.46
N ARG A 93 10.39 -4.41 -18.70
CA ARG A 93 9.41 -3.79 -19.61
C ARG A 93 8.25 -4.75 -19.95
N SER A 94 8.56 -6.02 -20.15
CA SER A 94 7.55 -7.07 -20.38
C SER A 94 6.67 -7.32 -19.16
N GLU A 95 7.23 -7.35 -17.94
CA GLU A 95 6.45 -7.51 -16.72
C GLU A 95 5.58 -6.28 -16.45
N ALA A 96 6.10 -5.07 -16.68
CA ALA A 96 5.35 -3.82 -16.52
C ALA A 96 4.15 -3.72 -17.47
N SER A 97 4.25 -4.28 -18.69
CA SER A 97 3.15 -4.26 -19.67
C SER A 97 1.99 -5.19 -19.30
N ARG A 98 2.13 -6.03 -18.27
CA ARG A 98 1.04 -6.85 -17.71
C ARG A 98 0.12 -6.09 -16.75
N CYS A 99 0.45 -4.83 -16.42
CA CYS A 99 -0.37 -4.02 -15.53
C CYS A 99 -1.80 -3.86 -16.07
N LEU A 100 -2.81 -4.17 -15.25
CA LEU A 100 -4.23 -4.04 -15.61
C LEU A 100 -4.76 -2.61 -15.56
N ARG A 101 -3.93 -1.64 -15.19
CA ARG A 101 -4.30 -0.22 -15.06
C ARG A 101 -5.51 0.02 -14.13
N CYS A 102 -5.52 -0.59 -12.95
CA CYS A 102 -6.56 -0.37 -11.93
C CYS A 102 -6.50 1.05 -11.33
N ASP A 103 -5.39 1.76 -11.49
CA ASP A 103 -5.23 3.17 -11.13
C ASP A 103 -6.25 4.08 -11.81
N LEU A 104 -6.63 3.75 -13.06
CA LEU A 104 -7.57 4.55 -13.85
C LEU A 104 -8.94 4.68 -13.17
N GLU A 105 -9.37 3.67 -12.41
CA GLU A 105 -10.63 3.72 -11.65
C GLU A 105 -10.63 4.84 -10.59
N PHE A 106 -9.45 5.18 -10.07
CA PHE A 106 -9.29 6.16 -8.99
C PHE A 106 -8.74 7.51 -9.46
N SER A 107 -8.11 7.56 -10.64
CA SER A 107 -7.47 8.78 -11.17
C SER A 107 -8.24 9.47 -12.29
N SER A 108 -9.14 8.79 -13.01
CA SER A 108 -9.83 9.35 -14.18
C SER A 108 -11.16 10.07 -13.86
N GLY A 109 -11.44 10.35 -12.58
CA GLY A 109 -12.67 11.05 -12.17
C GLY A 109 -13.96 10.25 -12.40
N GLY A 110 -13.89 8.93 -12.59
CA GLY A 110 -15.07 8.07 -12.64
C GLY A 110 -15.80 8.05 -11.28
N PRO A 111 -17.12 7.81 -11.24
CA PRO A 111 -17.84 7.74 -9.97
C PRO A 111 -17.18 6.67 -9.10
N SER A 112 -16.87 7.05 -7.86
CA SER A 112 -16.37 6.12 -6.84
C SER A 112 -17.43 5.04 -6.61
N SER A 113 -17.41 3.98 -7.41
CA SER A 113 -18.18 2.79 -7.08
C SER A 113 -17.55 2.21 -5.84
N GLY A 114 -18.19 2.48 -4.70
CA GLY A 114 -17.78 1.99 -3.40
C GLY A 114 -17.94 0.47 -3.36
N GLY A 115 -16.98 -0.26 -3.93
CA GLY A 115 -16.86 -1.71 -3.80
C GLY A 115 -16.00 -2.03 -2.58
N ARG A 116 -16.62 -2.09 -1.41
CA ARG A 116 -16.08 -2.91 -0.31
C ARG A 116 -16.46 -4.36 -0.62
N GLY A 117 -15.51 -5.14 -1.10
CA GLY A 117 -15.52 -6.59 -1.05
C GLY A 117 -14.69 -7.07 0.12
#